data_AF-A0A843DR41-F1
#
_entry.id   AF-A0A843DR41-F1
#
_cell.length_a   1.000
_cell.length_b   1.000
_cell.length_c   1.000
_cell.angle_alpha   90.00
_cell.angle_beta   90.00
_cell.angle_gamma   90.00
#
_symmetry.space_group_name_H-M   'P 1'
#
loop_
_entity.id
_entity.type
_entity.pdbx_description
1 polymer ?
#
loop_
_entity_poly.entity_id
_entity_poly.type
_entity_poly.pdbx_seq_one_letter_code
_entity_poly.pdbx_strand_id
1 'polypeptide(L)'
;MTTFQSFGLNQAYLSRCSKIGDRLSEVGKRIDWSAFRPILETMYSNQSSKGGHPNVDVILMFKIQLLEVWYNLSDIAVEREIYDRLSFWHFLGCPDSIPDNSTIWLFRERMSKTGVDKLVWAEFQRQLDLNNLKIEKGMIQDATFIYADQGHCTKDTPRGKEAKTRRDKDGKIMSKNGKAHYGYKLHTIMDTDYDLIRRIETTTANVHDSQVDLSEEGEVVYRDRGYQGAKCKGYNATMKRGARGHPIGIRDKLRNLRISKKRSKGERPYAVIKTIFHAGRVKVTTIERVRVKNMFAAFCYNIYQMKTIELRG
;
A
#
# COMPACT_ATOMS: atom_id res chain seq x y z
N MET A 1 -21.99 20.06 -12.96
CA MET A 1 -23.25 20.67 -12.45
C MET A 1 -23.82 19.69 -11.45
N THR A 2 -24.18 20.12 -10.25
CA THR A 2 -24.78 19.24 -9.22
C THR A 2 -26.20 18.85 -9.63
N THR A 3 -26.43 17.56 -9.85
CA THR A 3 -27.77 17.00 -10.11
C THR A 3 -28.70 17.12 -8.89
N PHE A 4 -30.03 17.13 -9.09
CA PHE A 4 -30.99 17.18 -7.98
C PHE A 4 -30.80 16.01 -6.99
N GLN A 5 -30.51 14.82 -7.53
CA GLN A 5 -30.22 13.63 -6.73
C GLN A 5 -28.95 13.81 -5.90
N SER A 6 -27.86 14.32 -6.50
CA SER A 6 -26.62 14.57 -5.76
C SER A 6 -26.80 15.63 -4.66
N PHE A 7 -27.59 16.67 -4.92
CA PHE A 7 -27.96 17.65 -3.90
C PHE A 7 -28.71 16.99 -2.73
N GLY A 8 -29.75 16.20 -3.02
CA GLY A 8 -30.56 15.53 -1.99
C GLY A 8 -29.75 14.56 -1.13
N LEU A 9 -28.89 13.73 -1.74
CA LEU A 9 -28.02 12.81 -1.02
C LEU A 9 -26.99 13.55 -0.15
N ASN A 10 -26.44 14.67 -0.66
CA ASN A 10 -25.51 15.48 0.13
C ASN A 10 -26.21 16.14 1.33
N GLN A 11 -27.45 16.62 1.18
CA GLN A 11 -28.24 17.12 2.31
C GLN A 11 -28.57 16.02 3.33
N ALA A 12 -28.88 14.80 2.88
CA ALA A 12 -29.06 13.65 3.76
C ALA A 12 -27.78 13.30 4.53
N TYR A 13 -26.63 13.35 3.86
CA TYR A 13 -25.32 13.18 4.50
C TYR A 13 -25.06 14.26 5.57
N LEU A 14 -25.24 15.54 5.23
CA LEU A 14 -25.01 16.65 6.15
C LEU A 14 -25.92 16.57 7.38
N SER A 15 -27.20 16.23 7.19
CA SER A 15 -28.17 16.17 8.28
C SER A 15 -28.00 14.97 9.21
N ARG A 16 -27.49 13.84 8.70
CA ARG A 16 -27.42 12.55 9.45
C ARG A 16 -25.98 12.12 9.74
N CYS A 17 -25.21 11.84 8.70
CA CYS A 17 -23.88 11.23 8.82
C CYS A 17 -22.85 12.19 9.41
N SER A 18 -22.87 13.46 8.99
CA SER A 18 -21.86 14.44 9.44
C SER A 18 -21.91 14.68 10.96
N LYS A 19 -23.10 14.61 11.56
CA LYS A 19 -23.31 14.84 13.01
C LYS A 19 -22.75 13.74 13.91
N ILE A 20 -22.68 12.51 13.40
CA ILE A 20 -22.16 11.34 14.13
C ILE A 20 -20.63 11.22 13.95
N GLY A 21 -20.07 11.99 13.01
CA GLY A 21 -18.67 11.94 12.61
C GLY A 21 -18.46 11.01 11.43
N ASP A 22 -17.68 11.49 10.44
CA ASP A 22 -17.33 10.72 9.26
C ASP A 22 -15.81 10.69 9.08
N ARG A 23 -15.23 9.55 9.43
CA ARG A 23 -13.80 9.30 9.30
C ARG A 23 -13.31 9.46 7.86
N LEU A 24 -14.10 9.10 6.85
CA LEU A 24 -13.68 9.19 5.45
C LEU A 24 -13.60 10.64 4.99
N SER A 25 -14.59 11.46 5.34
CA SER A 25 -14.57 12.90 5.04
C SER A 25 -13.39 13.60 5.71
N GLU A 26 -13.13 13.32 6.98
CA GLU A 26 -11.96 13.86 7.69
C GLU A 26 -10.67 13.46 6.96
N VAL A 27 -10.49 12.18 6.67
CA VAL A 27 -9.33 11.64 5.97
C VAL A 27 -9.17 12.28 4.59
N GLY A 28 -10.28 12.46 3.88
CA GLY A 28 -10.34 13.06 2.56
C GLY A 28 -9.79 14.48 2.52
N LYS A 29 -9.90 15.26 3.58
CA LYS A 29 -9.43 16.66 3.61
C LYS A 29 -7.92 16.81 3.72
N ARG A 30 -7.20 15.76 4.11
CA ARG A 30 -5.75 15.78 4.37
C ARG A 30 -4.89 15.63 3.11
N ILE A 31 -5.53 15.34 1.99
CA ILE A 31 -4.88 14.99 0.73
C ILE A 31 -5.34 15.97 -0.33
N ASP A 32 -4.38 16.57 -1.04
CA ASP A 32 -4.68 17.30 -2.25
C ASP A 32 -4.91 16.30 -3.39
N TRP A 33 -6.17 15.94 -3.59
CA TRP A 33 -6.57 15.03 -4.65
C TRP A 33 -6.30 15.58 -6.05
N SER A 34 -6.30 16.91 -6.21
CA SER A 34 -6.16 17.54 -7.52
C SER A 34 -4.77 17.29 -8.12
N ALA A 35 -3.73 17.23 -7.28
CA ALA A 35 -2.36 16.96 -7.71
C ALA A 35 -2.15 15.56 -8.31
N PHE A 36 -2.99 14.57 -7.96
CA PHE A 36 -2.91 13.23 -8.55
C PHE A 36 -3.54 13.15 -9.94
N ARG A 37 -4.44 14.07 -10.29
CA ARG A 37 -5.16 14.04 -11.58
C ARG A 37 -4.22 14.03 -12.78
N PRO A 38 -3.28 14.97 -12.95
CA PRO A 38 -2.41 14.99 -14.12
C PRO A 38 -1.56 13.71 -14.22
N ILE A 39 -1.16 13.14 -13.08
CA ILE A 39 -0.40 11.89 -13.01
C ILE A 39 -1.26 10.71 -13.49
N LEU A 40 -2.49 10.60 -12.99
CA LEU A 40 -3.40 9.49 -13.33
C LEU A 40 -3.90 9.56 -14.78
N GLU A 41 -4.11 10.77 -15.31
CA GLU A 41 -4.54 10.99 -16.70
C GLU A 41 -3.51 10.50 -17.72
N THR A 42 -2.21 10.46 -17.37
CA THR A 42 -1.16 9.93 -18.26
C THR A 42 -1.36 8.46 -18.66
N MET A 43 -2.17 7.71 -17.91
CA MET A 43 -2.49 6.31 -18.23
C MET A 43 -3.45 6.16 -19.41
N TYR A 44 -4.06 7.26 -19.84
CA TYR A 44 -5.13 7.27 -20.84
C TYR A 44 -4.62 7.92 -22.13
N SER A 45 -4.73 7.20 -23.24
CA SER A 45 -4.31 7.67 -24.57
C SER A 45 -5.48 8.10 -25.46
N ASN A 46 -6.71 8.05 -24.95
CA ASN A 46 -7.93 8.33 -25.71
C ASN A 46 -8.27 9.83 -25.85
N GLN A 47 -7.37 10.73 -25.47
CA GLN A 47 -7.48 12.18 -25.75
C GLN A 47 -7.12 12.54 -27.21
N SER A 48 -7.26 11.60 -28.14
CA SER A 48 -6.96 11.82 -29.56
C SER A 48 -8.13 12.47 -30.29
N SER A 49 -7.85 13.12 -31.42
CA SER A 49 -8.83 13.82 -32.27
C SER A 49 -9.99 12.96 -32.79
N LYS A 50 -9.88 11.62 -32.74
CA LYS A 50 -10.93 10.69 -33.17
C LYS A 50 -12.04 10.47 -32.14
N GLY A 51 -11.86 10.94 -30.91
CA GLY A 51 -12.84 10.79 -29.83
C GLY A 51 -12.99 9.35 -29.33
N GLY A 52 -13.39 9.22 -28.07
CA GLY A 52 -13.76 7.95 -27.43
C GLY A 52 -14.78 8.24 -26.33
N HIS A 53 -15.40 7.20 -25.76
CA HIS A 53 -16.30 7.40 -24.63
C HIS A 53 -15.55 8.12 -23.49
N PRO A 54 -16.13 9.17 -22.89
CA PRO A 54 -15.50 9.89 -21.80
C PRO A 54 -15.07 8.92 -20.69
N ASN A 55 -13.83 9.04 -20.23
CA ASN A 55 -13.39 8.23 -19.10
C ASN A 55 -14.13 8.67 -17.84
N VAL A 56 -14.44 7.70 -16.98
CA VAL A 56 -14.83 8.00 -15.60
C VAL A 56 -13.73 8.82 -14.94
N ASP A 57 -14.12 9.76 -14.07
CA ASP A 57 -13.21 10.65 -13.37
C ASP A 57 -12.10 9.86 -12.64
N VAL A 58 -10.83 10.19 -12.93
CA VAL A 58 -9.68 9.44 -12.40
C VAL A 58 -9.52 9.56 -10.89
N ILE A 59 -9.96 10.67 -10.28
CA ILE A 59 -9.92 10.87 -8.83
C ILE A 59 -11.01 10.05 -8.16
N LEU A 60 -12.20 9.97 -8.76
CA LEU A 60 -13.25 9.06 -8.33
C LEU A 60 -12.73 7.62 -8.33
N MET A 61 -12.16 7.16 -9.44
CA MET A 61 -11.59 5.80 -9.55
C MET A 61 -10.50 5.52 -8.52
N PHE A 62 -9.62 6.51 -8.29
CA PHE A 62 -8.54 6.41 -7.31
C PHE A 62 -9.07 6.28 -5.87
N LYS A 63 -10.06 7.11 -5.49
CA LYS A 63 -10.70 7.05 -4.17
C LYS A 63 -11.44 5.74 -3.94
N ILE A 64 -12.06 5.16 -4.97
CA ILE A 64 -12.69 3.83 -4.89
C ILE A 64 -11.66 2.76 -4.49
N GLN A 65 -10.42 2.84 -4.98
CA GLN A 65 -9.36 1.89 -4.58
C GLN A 65 -9.03 1.98 -3.09
N LEU A 66 -9.12 3.18 -2.50
CA LEU A 66 -8.91 3.37 -1.06
C LEU A 66 -10.04 2.73 -0.25
N LEU A 67 -11.30 2.85 -0.71
CA LEU A 67 -12.44 2.18 -0.10
C LEU A 67 -12.30 0.65 -0.15
N GLU A 68 -11.85 0.10 -1.28
CA GLU A 68 -11.58 -1.35 -1.39
C GLU A 68 -10.59 -1.83 -0.32
N VAL A 69 -9.54 -1.06 -0.04
CA VAL A 69 -8.53 -1.43 0.95
C VAL A 69 -9.01 -1.23 2.38
N TRP A 70 -9.55 -0.05 2.72
CA TRP A 70 -9.98 0.24 4.09
C TRP A 70 -11.11 -0.66 4.57
N TYR A 71 -11.97 -1.12 3.67
CA TYR A 71 -13.13 -1.96 3.99
C TYR A 71 -13.02 -3.39 3.47
N ASN A 72 -11.88 -3.79 2.91
CA ASN A 72 -11.64 -5.13 2.37
C ASN A 72 -12.73 -5.58 1.37
N LEU A 73 -13.05 -4.71 0.41
CA LEU A 73 -14.11 -4.93 -0.57
C LEU A 73 -13.54 -5.48 -1.89
N SER A 74 -14.32 -6.34 -2.55
CA SER A 74 -14.11 -6.68 -3.96
C SER A 74 -14.71 -5.59 -4.85
N ASP A 75 -14.37 -5.61 -6.15
CA ASP A 75 -14.89 -4.67 -7.14
C ASP A 75 -16.43 -4.67 -7.19
N ILE A 76 -17.05 -5.84 -7.15
CA ILE A 76 -18.52 -5.99 -7.09
C ILE A 76 -19.07 -5.45 -5.77
N ALA A 77 -18.39 -5.73 -4.66
CA ALA A 77 -18.85 -5.28 -3.35
C ALA A 77 -18.74 -3.75 -3.23
N VAL A 78 -17.65 -3.13 -3.66
CA VAL A 78 -17.50 -1.67 -3.57
C VAL A 78 -18.50 -0.96 -4.49
N GLU A 79 -18.76 -1.49 -5.70
CA GLU A 79 -19.82 -0.99 -6.60
C GLU A 79 -21.17 -0.95 -5.86
N ARG A 80 -21.57 -2.05 -5.23
CA ARG A 80 -22.83 -2.14 -4.47
C ARG A 80 -22.84 -1.23 -3.25
N GLU A 81 -21.79 -1.28 -2.42
CA GLU A 81 -21.73 -0.57 -1.14
C GLU A 81 -21.71 0.96 -1.31
N ILE A 82 -21.26 1.48 -2.47
CA ILE A 82 -21.35 2.91 -2.77
C ILE A 82 -22.82 3.36 -2.89
N TYR A 83 -23.71 2.53 -3.44
CA TYR A 83 -25.15 2.84 -3.50
C TYR A 83 -25.80 2.81 -2.11
N ASP A 84 -25.33 1.93 -1.22
CA ASP A 84 -25.93 1.74 0.11
C ASP A 84 -25.43 2.75 1.15
N ARG A 85 -24.21 3.28 0.99
CA ARG A 85 -23.52 4.05 2.04
C ARG A 85 -23.31 5.50 1.66
N LEU A 86 -24.09 6.39 2.29
CA LEU A 86 -23.97 7.85 2.13
C LEU A 86 -22.55 8.39 2.41
N SER A 87 -21.83 7.82 3.37
CA SER A 87 -20.45 8.26 3.67
C SER A 87 -19.47 7.92 2.54
N PHE A 88 -19.66 6.80 1.84
CA PHE A 88 -18.83 6.45 0.68
C PHE A 88 -19.13 7.41 -0.45
N TRP A 89 -20.42 7.58 -0.76
CA TRP A 89 -20.85 8.46 -1.83
C TRP A 89 -20.38 9.92 -1.62
N HIS A 90 -20.43 10.43 -0.38
CA HIS A 90 -19.88 11.74 -0.04
C HIS A 90 -18.35 11.81 -0.18
N PHE A 91 -17.62 10.82 0.34
CA PHE A 91 -16.16 10.75 0.21
C PHE A 91 -15.68 10.77 -1.25
N LEU A 92 -16.44 10.11 -2.12
CA LEU A 92 -16.23 10.05 -3.56
C LEU A 92 -16.55 11.36 -4.30
N GLY A 93 -17.05 12.39 -3.60
CA GLY A 93 -17.34 13.68 -4.20
C GLY A 93 -18.70 13.75 -4.86
N CYS A 94 -19.67 12.97 -4.39
CA CYS A 94 -21.06 13.05 -4.84
C CYS A 94 -21.22 12.77 -6.35
N PRO A 95 -20.69 11.66 -6.88
CA PRO A 95 -20.69 11.40 -8.32
C PRO A 95 -22.10 11.18 -8.88
N ASP A 96 -22.32 11.61 -10.12
CA ASP A 96 -23.59 11.42 -10.84
C ASP A 96 -23.84 9.96 -11.25
N SER A 97 -22.78 9.18 -11.46
CA SER A 97 -22.84 7.75 -11.75
C SER A 97 -21.69 6.99 -11.11
N ILE A 98 -21.94 5.72 -10.76
CA ILE A 98 -20.93 4.83 -10.17
C ILE A 98 -20.36 3.93 -11.27
N PRO A 99 -19.03 3.80 -11.39
CA PRO A 99 -18.42 2.89 -12.34
C PRO A 99 -18.75 1.43 -12.00
N ASP A 100 -18.95 0.61 -13.02
CA ASP A 100 -19.09 -0.83 -12.86
C ASP A 100 -17.77 -1.49 -12.39
N ASN A 101 -17.88 -2.70 -11.83
CA ASN A 101 -16.74 -3.47 -11.35
C ASN A 101 -15.65 -3.71 -12.42
N SER A 102 -16.04 -3.87 -13.69
CA SER A 102 -15.10 -4.05 -14.80
C SER A 102 -14.24 -2.80 -15.04
N THR A 103 -14.84 -1.62 -14.90
CA THR A 103 -14.18 -0.33 -15.03
C THR A 103 -13.22 -0.10 -13.86
N ILE A 104 -13.64 -0.48 -12.65
CA ILE A 104 -12.83 -0.47 -11.42
C ILE A 104 -11.60 -1.38 -11.58
N TRP A 105 -11.79 -2.60 -12.09
CA TRP A 105 -10.70 -3.51 -12.39
C TRP A 105 -9.74 -2.94 -13.44
N LEU A 106 -10.28 -2.41 -14.55
CA LEU A 106 -9.48 -1.91 -15.67
C LEU A 106 -8.60 -0.71 -15.27
N PHE A 107 -9.06 0.12 -14.34
CA PHE A 107 -8.26 1.20 -13.77
C PHE A 107 -6.96 0.68 -13.13
N ARG A 108 -7.06 -0.33 -12.24
CA ARG A 108 -5.86 -0.95 -11.64
C ARG A 108 -4.99 -1.65 -12.67
N GLU A 109 -5.60 -2.28 -13.67
CA GLU A 109 -4.86 -2.91 -14.75
C GLU A 109 -3.99 -1.88 -15.51
N ARG A 110 -4.56 -0.71 -15.83
CA ARG A 110 -3.83 0.41 -16.46
C ARG A 110 -2.70 0.92 -15.56
N MET A 111 -2.95 1.11 -14.26
CA MET A 111 -1.89 1.49 -13.31
C MET A 111 -0.73 0.49 -13.32
N SER A 112 -1.05 -0.81 -13.29
CA SER A 112 -0.02 -1.85 -13.21
C SER A 112 0.87 -1.89 -14.46
N LYS A 113 0.26 -1.74 -15.66
CA LYS A 113 0.95 -1.72 -16.95
C LYS A 113 1.79 -0.47 -17.19
N THR A 114 1.29 0.69 -16.78
CA THR A 114 1.95 1.98 -17.02
C THR A 114 2.99 2.32 -15.97
N GLY A 115 2.92 1.71 -14.77
CA GLY A 115 3.82 2.03 -13.67
C GLY A 115 3.49 3.32 -12.92
N VAL A 116 2.34 3.93 -13.22
CA VAL A 116 1.89 5.20 -12.63
C VAL A 116 1.69 5.12 -11.11
N ASP A 117 1.53 3.93 -10.54
CA ASP A 117 1.50 3.72 -9.10
C ASP A 117 2.75 4.26 -8.38
N LYS A 118 3.92 4.25 -9.03
CA LYS A 118 5.16 4.83 -8.48
C LYS A 118 5.11 6.35 -8.43
N LEU A 119 4.56 6.98 -9.48
CA LEU A 119 4.41 8.44 -9.55
C LEU A 119 3.37 8.93 -8.54
N VAL A 120 2.27 8.20 -8.40
CA VAL A 120 1.27 8.44 -7.35
C VAL A 120 1.90 8.34 -5.97
N TRP A 121 2.70 7.31 -5.70
CA TRP A 121 3.40 7.20 -4.41
C TRP A 121 4.33 8.39 -4.17
N ALA A 122 5.11 8.78 -5.17
CA ALA A 122 6.02 9.93 -5.08
C ALA A 122 5.28 11.25 -4.79
N GLU A 123 4.16 11.50 -5.47
CA GLU A 123 3.33 12.68 -5.22
C GLU A 123 2.77 12.68 -3.80
N PHE A 124 2.34 11.53 -3.30
CA PHE A 124 1.88 11.44 -1.91
C PHE A 124 2.98 11.73 -0.91
N GLN A 125 4.20 11.21 -1.12
CA GLN A 125 5.36 11.54 -0.28
C GLN A 125 5.67 13.04 -0.30
N ARG A 126 5.60 13.69 -1.48
CA ARG A 126 5.75 15.14 -1.61
C ARG A 126 4.73 15.90 -0.77
N GLN A 127 3.46 15.46 -0.76
CA GLN A 127 2.42 16.08 0.08
C GLN A 127 2.70 15.89 1.57
N LEU A 128 3.21 14.73 2.01
CA LEU A 128 3.62 14.53 3.40
C LEU A 128 4.72 15.51 3.82
N ASP A 129 5.71 15.73 2.95
CA ASP A 129 6.81 16.65 3.23
C ASP A 129 6.37 18.12 3.27
N LEU A 130 5.40 18.50 2.43
CA LEU A 130 4.77 19.83 2.48
C LEU A 130 3.96 20.06 3.76
N ASN A 131 3.38 19.01 4.33
CA ASN A 131 2.68 19.06 5.61
C ASN A 131 3.64 19.00 6.82
N ASN A 132 4.94 19.26 6.62
CA ASN A 132 5.99 19.22 7.65
C ASN A 132 6.17 17.86 8.34
N LEU A 133 5.69 16.76 7.75
CA LEU A 133 5.85 15.40 8.29
C LEU A 133 7.17 14.77 7.83
N LYS A 134 8.28 15.52 7.90
CA LYS A 134 9.60 15.16 7.33
C LYS A 134 10.37 14.16 8.20
N ILE A 135 11.37 13.51 7.60
CA ILE A 135 12.24 12.54 8.29
C ILE A 135 13.30 13.30 9.12
N GLU A 136 13.43 13.02 10.42
CA GLU A 136 14.42 13.69 11.28
C GLU A 136 15.37 12.73 12.01
N LYS A 137 14.86 11.65 12.64
CA LYS A 137 15.66 10.86 13.61
C LYS A 137 16.17 9.50 13.10
N GLY A 138 15.65 9.04 11.96
CA GLY A 138 16.07 7.81 11.32
C GLY A 138 14.91 6.96 10.82
N MET A 139 15.29 5.85 10.18
CA MET A 139 14.43 5.05 9.34
C MET A 139 14.48 3.58 9.76
N ILE A 140 13.34 2.90 9.72
CA ILE A 140 13.23 1.46 9.97
C ILE A 140 12.91 0.79 8.66
N GLN A 141 13.79 -0.10 8.20
CA GLN A 141 13.51 -0.95 7.05
C GLN A 141 13.19 -2.37 7.50
N ASP A 142 12.06 -2.88 7.03
CA ASP A 142 11.60 -4.24 7.28
C ASP A 142 10.86 -4.78 6.06
N ALA A 143 10.48 -6.06 6.11
CA ALA A 143 9.68 -6.70 5.08
C ALA A 143 8.63 -7.64 5.69
N THR A 144 7.50 -7.74 5.00
CA THR A 144 6.42 -8.66 5.39
C THR A 144 6.00 -9.53 4.21
N PHE A 145 5.70 -10.81 4.48
CA PHE A 145 5.07 -11.68 3.49
C PHE A 145 3.63 -11.23 3.20
N ILE A 146 3.29 -11.24 1.91
CA ILE A 146 1.95 -11.07 1.35
C ILE A 146 1.58 -12.38 0.66
N TYR A 147 0.58 -13.08 1.19
CA TYR A 147 0.25 -14.42 0.73
C TYR A 147 -0.52 -14.39 -0.58
N ALA A 148 -0.23 -15.34 -1.46
CA ALA A 148 -1.01 -15.56 -2.67
C ALA A 148 -1.66 -16.94 -2.63
N ASP A 149 -2.50 -17.24 -3.61
CA ASP A 149 -3.06 -18.58 -3.71
C ASP A 149 -2.16 -19.53 -4.49
N GLN A 150 -1.72 -20.60 -3.81
CA GLN A 150 -0.85 -21.62 -4.41
C GLN A 150 -1.60 -22.56 -5.36
N GLY A 151 -2.93 -22.62 -5.26
CA GLY A 151 -3.75 -23.62 -5.95
C GLY A 151 -3.50 -25.06 -5.47
N HIS A 152 -4.28 -26.00 -6.00
CA HIS A 152 -4.14 -27.43 -5.74
C HIS A 152 -3.33 -28.08 -6.88
N CYS A 153 -2.01 -27.96 -6.87
CA CYS A 153 -1.14 -28.77 -7.73
C CYS A 153 0.12 -29.19 -6.97
N THR A 154 0.62 -30.38 -7.30
CA THR A 154 1.94 -30.86 -6.87
C THR A 154 3.03 -29.92 -7.37
N LYS A 155 4.16 -29.86 -6.65
CA LYS A 155 5.23 -28.86 -6.83
C LYS A 155 5.76 -28.73 -8.27
N ASP A 156 5.61 -29.77 -9.10
CA ASP A 156 6.36 -29.93 -10.34
C ASP A 156 5.54 -29.85 -11.64
N THR A 157 4.25 -29.51 -11.60
CA THR A 157 3.50 -29.28 -12.86
C THR A 157 3.77 -27.86 -13.37
N PRO A 158 4.46 -27.68 -14.51
CA PRO A 158 4.64 -26.38 -15.13
C PRO A 158 3.27 -25.86 -15.54
N ARG A 159 3.01 -24.58 -15.30
CA ARG A 159 1.79 -23.94 -15.76
C ARG A 159 1.80 -23.89 -17.29
N GLY A 160 0.85 -24.55 -17.95
CA GLY A 160 0.57 -24.28 -19.37
C GLY A 160 0.15 -22.82 -19.55
N LYS A 161 0.59 -22.17 -20.63
CA LYS A 161 0.33 -20.73 -20.89
C LYS A 161 -1.17 -20.36 -20.82
N GLU A 162 -2.05 -21.32 -21.12
CA GLU A 162 -3.51 -21.16 -21.21
C GLU A 162 -4.30 -21.74 -20.02
N ALA A 163 -3.64 -22.27 -18.98
CA ALA A 163 -4.33 -22.92 -17.87
C ALA A 163 -5.18 -21.92 -17.07
N LYS A 164 -6.50 -22.13 -17.05
CA LYS A 164 -7.45 -21.45 -16.14
C LYS A 164 -7.33 -22.06 -14.74
N THR A 165 -6.45 -21.51 -13.91
CA THR A 165 -6.20 -21.97 -12.54
C THR A 165 -6.29 -20.83 -11.54
N ARG A 166 -6.66 -21.17 -10.30
CA ARG A 166 -6.62 -20.26 -9.14
C ARG A 166 -5.19 -19.95 -8.67
N ARG A 167 -4.20 -20.75 -9.11
CA ARG A 167 -2.78 -20.59 -8.77
C ARG A 167 -2.23 -19.26 -9.30
N ASP A 168 -1.58 -18.54 -8.41
CA ASP A 168 -0.83 -17.32 -8.73
C ASP A 168 0.25 -17.56 -9.80
N LYS A 169 0.45 -16.61 -10.71
CA LYS A 169 1.34 -16.76 -11.85
C LYS A 169 2.80 -16.58 -11.44
N ASP A 170 3.09 -15.55 -10.66
CA ASP A 170 4.46 -15.10 -10.40
C ASP A 170 4.91 -15.42 -8.96
N GLY A 171 3.97 -15.68 -8.06
CA GLY A 171 4.19 -16.02 -6.67
C GLY A 171 5.16 -17.19 -6.51
N LYS A 172 6.11 -17.03 -5.57
CA LYS A 172 7.14 -18.03 -5.26
C LYS A 172 7.02 -18.51 -3.81
N ILE A 173 7.63 -19.65 -3.52
CA ILE A 173 7.71 -20.21 -2.16
C ILE A 173 9.01 -19.77 -1.49
N MET A 174 8.94 -19.46 -0.21
CA MET A 174 10.08 -19.26 0.68
C MET A 174 9.87 -20.03 1.98
N SER A 175 10.86 -20.82 2.41
CA SER A 175 10.81 -21.52 3.69
C SER A 175 11.50 -20.67 4.77
N LYS A 176 10.77 -20.26 5.81
CA LYS A 176 11.31 -19.53 6.97
C LYS A 176 10.83 -20.20 8.24
N ASN A 177 11.74 -20.49 9.18
CA ASN A 177 11.44 -21.13 10.46
C ASN A 177 10.62 -22.44 10.32
N GLY A 178 10.95 -23.27 9.33
CA GLY A 178 10.24 -24.54 9.07
C GLY A 178 8.85 -24.39 8.45
N LYS A 179 8.39 -23.18 8.15
CA LYS A 179 7.11 -22.91 7.48
C LYS A 179 7.33 -22.41 6.05
N ALA A 180 6.52 -22.89 5.12
CA ALA A 180 6.51 -22.43 3.74
C ALA A 180 5.59 -21.21 3.60
N HIS A 181 6.09 -20.15 2.98
CA HIS A 181 5.36 -18.92 2.68
C HIS A 181 5.28 -18.76 1.16
N TYR A 182 4.07 -18.82 0.61
CA TYR A 182 3.82 -18.65 -0.83
C TYR A 182 3.25 -17.27 -1.15
N GLY A 183 3.85 -16.59 -2.12
CA GLY A 183 3.36 -15.32 -2.64
C GLY A 183 4.50 -14.31 -2.84
N TYR A 184 4.38 -13.19 -2.16
CA TYR A 184 5.18 -11.98 -2.35
C TYR A 184 5.70 -11.42 -1.03
N LYS A 185 6.52 -10.38 -1.11
CA LYS A 185 6.95 -9.55 0.02
C LYS A 185 6.66 -8.09 -0.27
N LEU A 186 6.20 -7.39 0.75
CA LEU A 186 6.16 -5.94 0.82
C LEU A 186 7.33 -5.48 1.68
N HIS A 187 8.32 -4.86 1.07
CA HIS A 187 9.43 -4.19 1.74
C HIS A 187 9.03 -2.75 1.99
N THR A 188 9.27 -2.24 3.19
CA THR A 188 8.97 -0.85 3.52
C THR A 188 10.11 -0.25 4.31
N ILE A 189 10.37 1.03 4.06
CA ILE A 189 11.14 1.87 4.98
C ILE A 189 10.21 2.94 5.54
N MET A 190 10.18 3.06 6.86
CA MET A 190 9.32 4.01 7.58
C MET A 190 10.16 4.94 8.45
N ASP A 191 9.70 6.15 8.67
CA ASP A 191 10.35 7.07 9.59
C ASP A 191 10.04 6.69 11.06
N THR A 192 10.92 7.13 11.97
CA THR A 192 10.82 6.81 13.41
C THR A 192 10.05 7.85 14.23
N ASP A 193 9.68 8.98 13.63
CA ASP A 193 9.11 10.15 14.29
C ASP A 193 7.57 10.12 14.25
N TYR A 194 7.03 9.96 13.04
CA TYR A 194 5.62 9.97 12.68
C TYR A 194 5.05 8.57 12.40
N ASP A 195 5.93 7.57 12.30
CA ASP A 195 5.60 6.19 11.94
C ASP A 195 5.00 6.06 10.52
N LEU A 196 5.37 6.93 9.57
CA LEU A 196 4.87 6.90 8.19
C LEU A 196 5.77 6.04 7.30
N ILE A 197 5.17 5.27 6.40
CA ILE A 197 5.90 4.56 5.36
C ILE A 197 6.38 5.58 4.32
N ARG A 198 7.68 5.60 4.06
CA ARG A 198 8.32 6.55 3.14
C ARG A 198 8.61 5.94 1.77
N ARG A 199 9.17 4.73 1.74
CA ARG A 199 9.42 4.00 0.49
C ARG A 199 9.00 2.55 0.61
N ILE A 200 8.59 1.98 -0.52
CA ILE A 200 8.09 0.62 -0.62
C ILE A 200 8.69 -0.08 -1.84
N GLU A 201 8.85 -1.39 -1.75
CA GLU A 201 9.19 -2.25 -2.90
C GLU A 201 8.44 -3.58 -2.77
N THR A 202 8.02 -4.14 -3.91
CA THR A 202 7.30 -5.41 -3.94
C THR A 202 8.12 -6.45 -4.68
N THR A 203 8.40 -7.58 -4.03
CA THR A 203 9.15 -8.69 -4.63
C THR A 203 8.39 -10.00 -4.50
N THR A 204 8.82 -11.04 -5.22
CA THR A 204 8.38 -12.41 -4.93
C THR A 204 8.89 -12.86 -3.57
N ALA A 205 8.22 -13.83 -2.93
CA ALA A 205 8.55 -14.25 -1.57
C ALA A 205 9.96 -14.84 -1.41
N ASN A 206 10.54 -15.39 -2.48
CA ASN A 206 11.87 -16.00 -2.46
C ASN A 206 13.03 -14.99 -2.45
N VAL A 207 12.79 -13.73 -2.82
CA VAL A 207 13.83 -12.69 -2.77
C VAL A 207 14.22 -12.47 -1.32
N HIS A 208 15.51 -12.57 -1.03
CA HIS A 208 16.03 -12.37 0.32
C HIS A 208 16.02 -10.89 0.68
N ASP A 209 15.67 -10.55 1.92
CA ASP A 209 15.44 -9.17 2.36
C ASP A 209 16.69 -8.30 2.17
N SER A 210 17.89 -8.87 2.34
CA SER A 210 19.18 -8.20 2.10
C SER A 210 19.43 -7.73 0.67
N GLN A 211 18.63 -8.18 -0.32
CA GLN A 211 18.75 -7.77 -1.73
C GLN A 211 18.00 -6.48 -2.03
N VAL A 212 17.14 -6.01 -1.10
CA VAL A 212 16.35 -4.79 -1.28
C VAL A 212 16.89 -3.72 -0.34
N ASP A 213 17.36 -2.62 -0.93
CA ASP A 213 17.85 -1.45 -0.19
C ASP A 213 16.96 -0.24 -0.49
N LEU A 214 16.18 0.18 0.50
CA LEU A 214 15.30 1.34 0.43
C LEU A 214 15.93 2.57 1.11
N SER A 215 17.19 2.52 1.51
CA SER A 215 17.85 3.67 2.14
C SER A 215 18.32 4.71 1.14
N GLU A 216 18.41 5.95 1.60
CA GLU A 216 19.05 7.06 0.91
C GLU A 216 20.25 7.57 1.72
N GLU A 217 21.11 8.36 1.07
CA GLU A 217 22.29 8.94 1.72
C GLU A 217 21.89 9.88 2.87
N GLY A 218 22.68 9.88 3.95
CA GLY A 218 22.41 10.69 5.14
C GLY A 218 21.39 10.11 6.12
N GLU A 219 20.64 9.06 5.75
CA GLU A 219 19.64 8.46 6.64
C GLU A 219 20.25 7.42 7.60
N VAL A 220 19.86 7.42 8.87
CA VAL A 220 20.20 6.31 9.80
C VAL A 220 19.18 5.18 9.67
N VAL A 221 19.62 3.98 9.28
CA VAL A 221 18.72 2.90 8.88
C VAL A 221 18.82 1.70 9.83
N TYR A 222 17.77 1.49 10.62
CA TYR A 222 17.62 0.37 11.55
C TYR A 222 17.03 -0.85 10.84
N ARG A 223 17.76 -1.97 10.86
CA ARG A 223 17.38 -3.23 10.20
C ARG A 223 17.58 -4.45 11.09
N ASP A 224 16.83 -5.50 10.79
CA ASP A 224 16.95 -6.79 11.47
C ASP A 224 18.27 -7.50 11.14
N ARG A 225 18.52 -8.65 11.79
CA ARG A 225 19.73 -9.46 11.58
C ARG A 225 19.81 -10.10 10.18
N GLY A 226 18.68 -10.24 9.48
CA GLY A 226 18.60 -10.77 8.13
C GLY A 226 19.26 -9.85 7.10
N TYR A 227 19.34 -8.55 7.38
CA TYR A 227 20.06 -7.59 6.52
C TYR A 227 21.57 -7.54 6.76
N GLN A 228 22.15 -8.37 7.63
CA GLN A 228 23.59 -8.31 7.85
C GLN A 228 24.37 -8.62 6.56
N GLY A 229 25.24 -7.70 6.16
CA GLY A 229 25.98 -7.77 4.90
C GLY A 229 25.23 -7.19 3.68
N ALA A 230 24.00 -6.69 3.87
CA ALA A 230 23.27 -5.98 2.84
C ALA A 230 23.92 -4.62 2.51
N LYS A 231 23.77 -4.19 1.27
CA LYS A 231 24.08 -2.80 0.88
C LYS A 231 23.15 -1.84 1.64
N CYS A 232 23.71 -0.70 2.02
CA CYS A 232 22.99 0.39 2.66
C CYS A 232 23.61 1.69 2.17
N LYS A 233 22.84 2.53 1.47
CA LYS A 233 23.26 3.86 1.03
C LYS A 233 23.40 4.83 2.21
N GLY A 234 22.55 4.69 3.22
CA GLY A 234 22.60 5.47 4.45
C GLY A 234 23.57 4.94 5.52
N TYR A 235 23.48 5.51 6.73
CA TYR A 235 24.20 5.04 7.91
C TYR A 235 23.61 3.71 8.41
N ASN A 236 24.39 2.64 8.24
CA ASN A 236 23.95 1.28 8.47
C ASN A 236 23.85 0.92 9.97
N ALA A 237 22.63 0.93 10.52
CA ALA A 237 22.30 0.45 11.86
C ALA A 237 21.64 -0.95 11.83
N THR A 238 22.15 -1.86 11.00
CA THR A 238 21.73 -3.27 10.95
C THR A 238 22.17 -4.04 12.19
N MET A 239 21.29 -4.87 12.75
CA MET A 239 21.63 -5.77 13.87
C MET A 239 22.63 -6.84 13.45
N LYS A 240 23.55 -7.20 14.35
CA LYS A 240 24.54 -8.26 14.09
C LYS A 240 24.03 -9.64 14.55
N ARG A 241 24.42 -10.68 13.83
CA ARG A 241 24.24 -12.11 14.12
C ARG A 241 25.61 -12.77 14.23
N GLY A 242 25.70 -13.78 15.08
CA GLY A 242 26.90 -14.61 15.18
C GLY A 242 27.01 -15.54 13.99
N ALA A 243 28.22 -16.00 13.71
CA ALA A 243 28.44 -17.12 12.79
C ALA A 243 28.56 -18.43 13.58
N ARG A 244 28.53 -19.57 12.88
CA ARG A 244 28.76 -20.87 13.51
C ARG A 244 30.14 -20.86 14.19
N GLY A 245 30.17 -21.20 15.48
CA GLY A 245 31.42 -21.16 16.28
C GLY A 245 31.86 -19.76 16.72
N HIS A 246 31.19 -18.69 16.28
CA HIS A 246 31.55 -17.31 16.59
C HIS A 246 30.33 -16.52 17.10
N PRO A 247 29.97 -16.66 18.39
CA PRO A 247 28.86 -15.93 18.98
C PRO A 247 29.14 -14.43 19.06
N ILE A 248 28.08 -13.62 19.06
CA ILE A 248 28.22 -12.16 19.23
C ILE A 248 28.67 -11.81 20.65
N GLY A 249 29.60 -10.86 20.75
CA GLY A 249 30.08 -10.33 22.03
C GLY A 249 29.02 -9.49 22.77
N ILE A 250 29.28 -9.19 24.04
CA ILE A 250 28.38 -8.43 24.92
C ILE A 250 28.04 -7.05 24.32
N ARG A 251 29.03 -6.35 23.75
CA ARG A 251 28.84 -5.04 23.10
C ARG A 251 27.82 -5.10 21.95
N ASP A 252 27.90 -6.15 21.11
CA ASP A 252 26.98 -6.34 20.00
C ASP A 252 25.57 -6.74 20.47
N LYS A 253 25.46 -7.52 21.56
CA LYS A 253 24.17 -7.82 22.21
C LYS A 253 23.49 -6.53 22.71
N LEU A 254 24.22 -5.66 23.42
CA LEU A 254 23.70 -4.38 23.91
C LEU A 254 23.36 -3.41 22.77
N ARG A 255 24.17 -3.38 21.69
CA ARG A 255 23.84 -2.63 20.47
C ARG A 255 22.55 -3.13 19.83
N ASN A 256 22.41 -4.45 19.66
CA ASN A 256 21.22 -5.06 19.11
C ASN A 256 19.96 -4.77 19.95
N LEU A 257 20.07 -4.77 21.28
CA LEU A 257 18.96 -4.43 22.17
C LEU A 257 18.48 -2.98 21.94
N ARG A 258 19.42 -2.02 21.83
CA ARG A 258 19.10 -0.61 21.52
C ARG A 258 18.45 -0.45 20.15
N ILE A 259 18.96 -1.15 19.14
CA ILE A 259 18.38 -1.14 17.78
C ILE A 259 16.98 -1.75 17.79
N SER A 260 16.80 -2.88 18.47
CA SER A 260 15.52 -3.58 18.56
C SER A 260 14.42 -2.71 19.16
N LYS A 261 14.74 -1.91 20.20
CA LYS A 261 13.79 -0.97 20.82
C LYS A 261 13.35 0.13 19.85
N LYS A 262 14.23 0.60 18.96
CA LYS A 262 13.85 1.57 17.92
C LYS A 262 13.02 0.89 16.83
N ARG A 263 13.45 -0.29 16.39
CA ARG A 263 12.87 -1.06 15.28
C ARG A 263 11.48 -1.62 15.57
N SER A 264 11.09 -1.80 16.84
CA SER A 264 9.79 -2.39 17.20
C SER A 264 8.59 -1.62 16.62
N LYS A 265 8.74 -0.31 16.36
CA LYS A 265 7.72 0.49 15.67
C LYS A 265 7.44 0.00 14.23
N GLY A 266 8.43 -0.63 13.60
CA GLY A 266 8.39 -1.26 12.27
C GLY A 266 7.28 -2.28 12.07
N GLU A 267 6.78 -2.89 13.15
CA GLU A 267 5.75 -3.92 13.08
C GLU A 267 4.35 -3.34 12.93
N ARG A 268 4.13 -2.08 13.37
CA ARG A 268 2.80 -1.44 13.39
C ARG A 268 2.18 -1.32 11.99
N PRO A 269 2.88 -0.84 10.94
CA PRO A 269 2.29 -0.79 9.60
C PRO A 269 1.81 -2.15 9.11
N TYR A 270 2.58 -3.21 9.33
CA TYR A 270 2.20 -4.55 8.92
C TYR A 270 1.04 -5.11 9.72
N ALA A 271 0.99 -4.83 11.03
CA ALA A 271 -0.14 -5.22 11.85
C ALA A 271 -1.43 -4.58 11.33
N VAL A 272 -1.43 -3.27 11.06
CA VAL A 272 -2.62 -2.57 10.53
C VAL A 272 -3.01 -3.10 9.15
N ILE A 273 -2.06 -3.20 8.22
CA ILE A 273 -2.32 -3.68 6.85
C ILE A 273 -2.90 -5.12 6.87
N LYS A 274 -2.40 -6.00 7.74
CA LYS A 274 -2.82 -7.40 7.77
C LYS A 274 -4.10 -7.65 8.57
N THR A 275 -4.29 -6.93 9.66
CA THR A 275 -5.38 -7.22 10.62
C THR A 275 -6.57 -6.29 10.47
N ILE A 276 -6.34 -5.01 10.14
CA ILE A 276 -7.42 -4.02 9.99
C ILE A 276 -7.87 -3.95 8.54
N PHE A 277 -6.92 -3.89 7.58
CA PHE A 277 -7.27 -3.83 6.16
C PHE A 277 -7.41 -5.21 5.51
N HIS A 278 -7.04 -6.28 6.21
CA HIS A 278 -7.00 -7.65 5.69
C HIS A 278 -6.19 -7.83 4.39
N ALA A 279 -5.28 -6.91 4.10
CA ALA A 279 -4.45 -6.88 2.89
C ALA A 279 -3.17 -7.75 3.01
N GLY A 280 -3.17 -8.74 3.90
CA GLY A 280 -2.10 -9.72 4.04
C GLY A 280 -2.13 -10.84 2.99
N ARG A 281 -3.19 -10.91 2.17
CA ARG A 281 -3.36 -11.88 1.09
C ARG A 281 -3.87 -11.20 -0.16
N VAL A 282 -3.31 -11.56 -1.31
CA VAL A 282 -3.70 -11.05 -2.63
C VAL A 282 -4.41 -12.13 -3.46
N LYS A 283 -5.33 -11.68 -4.32
CA LYS A 283 -6.04 -12.51 -5.30
C LYS A 283 -5.60 -12.23 -6.74
N VAL A 284 -4.80 -11.19 -6.94
CA VAL A 284 -4.17 -10.87 -8.23
C VAL A 284 -2.92 -11.74 -8.40
N THR A 285 -2.58 -12.06 -9.64
CA THR A 285 -1.66 -13.16 -9.95
C THR A 285 -0.29 -12.73 -10.48
N THR A 286 -0.06 -11.44 -10.70
CA THR A 286 1.23 -10.93 -11.24
C THR A 286 1.85 -9.91 -10.31
N ILE A 287 3.19 -9.81 -10.35
CA ILE A 287 3.95 -8.92 -9.47
C ILE A 287 3.56 -7.44 -9.66
N GLU A 288 3.26 -7.01 -10.89
CA GLU A 288 2.88 -5.63 -11.19
C GLU A 288 1.53 -5.28 -10.57
N ARG A 289 0.57 -6.22 -10.59
CA ARG A 289 -0.73 -6.03 -9.95
C ARG A 289 -0.61 -6.04 -8.43
N VAL A 290 0.26 -6.89 -7.89
CA VAL A 290 0.54 -6.91 -6.45
C VAL A 290 1.21 -5.61 -6.00
N ARG A 291 2.12 -5.05 -6.81
CA ARG A 291 2.76 -3.75 -6.57
C ARG A 291 1.72 -2.65 -6.38
N VAL A 292 0.73 -2.56 -7.28
CA VAL A 292 -0.37 -1.60 -7.18
C VAL A 292 -1.19 -1.81 -5.90
N LYS A 293 -1.59 -3.05 -5.58
CA LYS A 293 -2.34 -3.36 -4.34
C LYS A 293 -1.54 -3.02 -3.08
N ASN A 294 -0.24 -3.30 -3.06
CA ASN A 294 0.65 -2.95 -1.94
C ASN A 294 0.83 -1.43 -1.80
N MET A 295 0.94 -0.70 -2.92
CA MET A 295 0.98 0.77 -2.92
C MET A 295 -0.27 1.33 -2.27
N PHE A 296 -1.46 0.88 -2.66
CA PHE A 296 -2.72 1.32 -2.05
C PHE A 296 -2.80 0.95 -0.56
N ALA A 297 -2.33 -0.24 -0.16
CA ALA A 297 -2.27 -0.64 1.24
C ALA A 297 -1.38 0.28 2.09
N ALA A 298 -0.19 0.63 1.57
CA ALA A 298 0.71 1.57 2.23
C ALA A 298 0.14 3.01 2.25
N PHE A 299 -0.54 3.42 1.17
CA PHE A 299 -1.19 4.73 1.07
C PHE A 299 -2.31 4.87 2.11
N CYS A 300 -3.16 3.85 2.19
CA CYS A 300 -4.22 3.73 3.18
C CYS A 300 -3.68 3.74 4.62
N TYR A 301 -2.53 3.09 4.85
CA TYR A 301 -1.88 3.09 6.16
C TYR A 301 -1.37 4.49 6.55
N ASN A 302 -0.66 5.18 5.66
CA ASN A 302 -0.13 6.50 5.98
C ASN A 302 -1.25 7.49 6.29
N ILE A 303 -2.33 7.47 5.51
CA ILE A 303 -3.52 8.28 5.81
C ILE A 303 -4.13 7.93 7.17
N TYR A 304 -4.24 6.64 7.47
CA TYR A 304 -4.71 6.17 8.78
C TYR A 304 -3.82 6.69 9.91
N GLN A 305 -2.51 6.72 9.69
CA GLN A 305 -1.50 7.19 10.65
C GLN A 305 -1.50 8.72 10.78
N MET A 306 -1.72 9.49 9.70
CA MET A 306 -1.87 10.96 9.76
C MET A 306 -2.94 11.38 10.76
N LYS A 307 -4.11 10.72 10.75
CA LYS A 307 -5.15 10.94 11.76
C LYS A 307 -4.66 10.64 13.18
N THR A 308 -3.82 9.62 13.35
CA THR A 308 -3.27 9.25 14.67
C THR A 308 -2.26 10.29 15.17
N ILE A 309 -1.49 10.91 14.27
CA ILE A 309 -0.52 11.96 14.61
C ILE A 309 -1.24 13.21 15.12
N GLU A 310 -2.31 13.64 14.45
CA GLU A 310 -3.10 14.80 14.88
C GLU A 310 -3.75 14.62 16.24
N LEU A 311 -4.20 13.42 16.59
CA LEU A 311 -4.76 13.14 17.92
C LEU A 311 -3.71 13.16 19.04
N ARG A 312 -2.42 13.17 18.71
CA ARG A 312 -1.30 13.20 19.66
C ARG A 312 -0.68 14.58 19.81
N GLY A 313 -0.92 15.49 18.87
CA GLY A 313 -0.52 16.90 18.94
C GLY A 313 -1.55 17.71 19.69
#